data_AF-A0A5Q4BM74-F1
#
_entry.id   AF-A0A5Q4BM74-F1
#
_cell.length_a   1.000
_cell.length_b   1.000
_cell.length_c   1.000
_cell.angle_alpha   90.00
_cell.angle_beta   90.00
_cell.angle_gamma   90.00
#
_symmetry.space_group_name_H-M   'P 1'
#
loop_
_entity.id
_entity.type
_entity.pdbx_description
1 polymer ?
#
loop_
_entity_poly.entity_id
_entity_poly.type
_entity_poly.pdbx_seq_one_letter_code
_entity_poly.pdbx_strand_id
1 'polypeptide(L)'
;MNVEIEYGGAHELLASANTSPPIAPDLVATRFEILEQSEAFEDVDGEFKFTKTLVVYRDGKNMYHTVSKARTSEISNLSINQLTTKVLIPLTAYSPLFVPTFTRAPDPLPLDTYVKKPSLLSYDRIHHGLLKNTIADNVLAEVQVCELLKQDSHPNIARYLGC
;
A
#
# COMPACT_ATOMS: atom_id res chain seq x y z
N MET A 1 60.82 38.81 -41.30
CA MET A 1 61.17 40.18 -40.90
C MET A 1 59.90 40.84 -40.41
N ASN A 2 59.81 41.05 -39.10
CA ASN A 2 58.94 41.97 -38.35
C ASN A 2 57.41 41.83 -38.52
N VAL A 3 56.56 42.07 -37.54
CA VAL A 3 56.56 42.20 -36.07
C VAL A 3 55.05 42.26 -35.75
N GLU A 4 54.71 41.79 -34.56
CA GLU A 4 53.41 41.76 -33.89
C GLU A 4 52.56 43.05 -34.00
N ILE A 5 51.26 42.94 -33.72
CA ILE A 5 50.57 43.67 -32.63
C ILE A 5 49.16 43.06 -32.45
N GLU A 6 48.90 42.58 -31.23
CA GLU A 6 47.57 42.22 -30.70
C GLU A 6 46.70 43.47 -30.48
N TYR A 7 45.37 43.31 -30.44
CA TYR A 7 44.52 43.64 -29.28
C TYR A 7 43.03 43.54 -29.64
N GLY A 8 42.23 42.98 -28.72
CA GLY A 8 40.81 43.32 -28.58
C GLY A 8 39.83 42.19 -28.87
N GLY A 9 39.48 41.44 -27.83
CA GLY A 9 38.47 40.37 -27.88
C GLY A 9 37.02 40.86 -27.96
N ALA A 10 36.15 39.92 -28.30
CA ALA A 10 34.76 39.90 -27.87
C ALA A 10 34.31 38.43 -27.78
N HIS A 11 33.72 38.12 -26.64
CA HIS A 11 33.12 36.83 -26.26
C HIS A 11 32.16 36.29 -27.32
N GLU A 12 32.29 35.00 -27.65
CA GLU A 12 31.16 34.20 -28.11
C GLU A 12 31.13 32.86 -27.37
N LEU A 13 30.04 32.67 -26.63
CA LEU A 13 29.75 31.57 -25.73
C LEU A 13 29.44 30.30 -26.55
N LEU A 14 30.33 29.31 -26.53
CA LEU A 14 30.02 27.98 -27.02
C LEU A 14 29.14 27.25 -26.00
N ALA A 15 27.84 27.16 -26.31
CA ALA A 15 26.90 26.32 -25.60
C ALA A 15 27.31 24.84 -25.73
N SER A 16 27.78 24.24 -24.64
CA SER A 16 27.98 22.79 -24.57
C SER A 16 26.61 22.12 -24.54
N ALA A 17 26.29 21.38 -25.59
CA ALA A 17 25.12 20.52 -25.64
C ALA A 17 25.28 19.36 -24.63
N ASN A 18 24.81 19.58 -23.40
CA ASN A 18 24.61 18.53 -22.41
C ASN A 18 23.36 17.71 -22.80
N THR A 19 23.51 16.81 -23.76
CA THR A 19 22.51 15.76 -23.98
C THR A 19 22.78 14.64 -22.98
N SER A 20 22.21 14.79 -21.78
CA SER A 20 22.01 13.65 -20.89
C SER A 20 21.08 12.64 -21.59
N PRO A 21 21.37 11.33 -21.54
CA PRO A 21 20.45 10.33 -22.09
C PRO A 21 19.09 10.42 -21.36
N PRO A 22 17.99 10.04 -22.02
CA PRO A 22 16.69 9.98 -21.38
C PRO A 22 16.77 8.96 -20.24
N ILE A 23 16.66 9.44 -19.00
CA ILE A 23 16.56 8.59 -17.82
C ILE A 23 15.32 7.72 -18.01
N ALA A 24 15.53 6.40 -18.05
CA ALA A 24 14.52 5.40 -18.30
C ALA A 24 13.28 5.57 -17.40
N PRO A 25 12.06 5.34 -17.91
CA PRO A 25 10.86 5.36 -17.11
C PRO A 25 10.70 4.02 -16.37
N ASP A 26 11.54 3.72 -15.36
CA ASP A 26 11.25 2.60 -14.46
C ASP A 26 11.93 2.66 -13.07
N LEU A 27 12.19 3.85 -12.53
CA LEU A 27 12.68 4.00 -11.14
C LEU A 27 11.55 4.34 -10.14
N VAL A 28 10.29 4.23 -10.54
CA VAL A 28 9.17 4.54 -9.65
C VAL A 28 8.82 3.33 -8.78
N ALA A 29 9.44 3.35 -7.60
CA ALA A 29 9.01 2.76 -6.32
C ALA A 29 9.45 1.33 -5.96
N THR A 30 10.75 1.17 -5.72
CA THR A 30 11.35 0.21 -4.75
C THR A 30 11.16 0.69 -3.29
N ARG A 31 10.00 1.26 -2.94
CA ARG A 31 9.81 1.86 -1.62
C ARG A 31 9.10 0.87 -0.68
N PHE A 32 9.84 0.45 0.34
CA PHE A 32 9.26 -0.17 1.52
C PHE A 32 8.36 0.83 2.25
N GLU A 33 7.16 0.40 2.63
CA GLU A 33 6.19 1.24 3.33
C GLU A 33 5.36 0.38 4.29
N ILE A 34 5.30 0.78 5.56
CA ILE A 34 4.36 0.17 6.52
C ILE A 34 2.97 0.73 6.23
N LEU A 35 2.00 -0.17 6.03
CA LEU A 35 0.62 0.18 5.67
C LEU A 35 -0.30 0.11 6.89
N GLU A 36 -0.17 -0.95 7.69
CA GLU A 36 -0.99 -1.18 8.89
C GLU A 36 -0.11 -1.81 9.98
N GLN A 37 -0.39 -1.49 11.24
CA GLN A 37 0.24 -2.14 12.39
C GLN A 37 -0.70 -2.16 13.59
N SER A 38 -0.62 -3.20 14.40
CA SER A 38 -1.44 -3.34 15.61
C SER A 38 -0.76 -4.23 16.63
N GLU A 39 -0.79 -3.83 17.90
CA GLU A 39 -0.30 -4.64 19.01
C GLU A 39 -1.32 -5.72 19.36
N ALA A 40 -0.86 -6.97 19.44
CA ALA A 40 -1.62 -8.07 19.97
C ALA A 40 -1.34 -8.22 21.45
N PHE A 41 -2.43 -8.36 22.21
CA PHE A 41 -2.41 -8.68 23.62
C PHE A 41 -3.17 -9.98 23.81
N GLU A 42 -2.60 -10.89 24.59
CA GLU A 42 -3.14 -12.22 24.82
C GLU A 42 -3.12 -12.51 26.32
N ASP A 43 -4.00 -13.41 26.76
CA ASP A 43 -3.97 -13.92 28.14
C ASP A 43 -2.78 -14.87 28.29
N VAL A 44 -1.85 -14.51 29.17
CA VAL A 44 -0.70 -15.33 29.54
C VAL A 44 -0.72 -15.48 31.05
N ASP A 45 -1.13 -16.68 31.48
CA ASP A 45 -1.26 -17.08 32.89
C ASP A 45 -2.24 -16.20 33.70
N GLY A 46 -3.36 -15.82 33.11
CA GLY A 46 -4.42 -15.01 33.74
C GLY A 46 -4.15 -13.50 33.71
N GLU A 47 -3.09 -13.07 33.02
CA GLU A 47 -2.77 -11.66 32.82
C GLU A 47 -2.75 -11.31 31.34
N PHE A 48 -3.45 -10.23 30.97
CA PHE A 48 -3.48 -9.75 29.60
C PHE A 48 -2.20 -8.98 29.28
N LYS A 49 -1.33 -9.58 28.48
CA LYS A 49 0.01 -9.07 28.19
C LYS A 49 0.22 -8.88 26.70
N PHE A 50 1.04 -7.90 26.37
CA PHE A 50 1.54 -7.75 25.00
C PHE A 50 2.36 -8.98 24.61
N THR A 51 2.06 -9.53 23.45
CA THR A 51 2.80 -10.68 22.91
C THR A 51 3.64 -10.31 21.70
N LYS A 52 3.08 -9.46 20.82
CA LYS A 52 3.67 -9.13 19.52
C LYS A 52 2.98 -7.92 18.91
N THR A 53 3.59 -7.39 17.86
CA THR A 53 2.96 -6.43 16.96
C THR A 53 2.80 -7.07 15.59
N LEU A 54 1.58 -7.03 15.05
CA LEU A 54 1.25 -7.41 13.68
C LEU A 54 1.59 -6.24 12.76
N VAL A 55 2.22 -6.50 11.62
CA VAL A 55 2.61 -5.47 10.66
C VAL A 55 2.27 -5.94 9.25
N VAL A 56 1.59 -5.06 8.51
CA VAL A 56 1.41 -5.18 7.06
C VAL A 56 2.24 -4.10 6.40
N TYR A 57 3.06 -4.50 5.43
CA TYR A 57 3.89 -3.58 4.69
C TYR A 57 3.90 -3.89 3.20
N ARG A 58 4.21 -2.88 2.40
CA ARG A 58 4.47 -2.98 0.97
C ARG A 58 5.97 -3.04 0.74
N ASP A 59 6.39 -3.92 -0.15
CA ASP A 59 7.74 -3.93 -0.72
C ASP A 59 7.63 -4.13 -2.24
N GLY A 60 7.91 -3.05 -2.97
CA GLY A 60 7.60 -2.94 -4.40
C GLY A 60 6.09 -3.06 -4.67
N LYS A 61 5.70 -4.03 -5.50
CA LYS A 61 4.29 -4.29 -5.86
C LYS A 61 3.58 -5.26 -4.91
N ASN A 62 4.33 -5.86 -3.99
CA ASN A 62 3.83 -6.95 -3.14
C ASN A 62 3.52 -6.43 -1.74
N MET A 63 2.50 -7.03 -1.12
CA MET A 63 2.16 -6.78 0.28
C MET A 63 2.51 -8.00 1.12
N TYR A 64 3.01 -7.75 2.32
CA TYR A 64 3.46 -8.79 3.22
C TYR A 64 2.89 -8.57 4.61
N HIS A 65 2.63 -9.69 5.28
CA HIS A 65 2.35 -9.76 6.71
C HIS A 65 3.59 -10.26 7.44
N THR A 66 3.92 -9.64 8.56
CA THR A 66 4.98 -10.07 9.48
C THR A 66 4.53 -9.82 10.90
N VAL A 67 5.23 -10.46 11.85
CA VAL A 67 5.10 -10.13 13.27
C VAL A 67 6.44 -9.67 13.83
N SER A 68 6.37 -8.80 14.82
CA SER A 68 7.53 -8.30 15.56
C SER A 68 7.32 -8.45 17.06
N LYS A 69 8.41 -8.67 17.81
CA LYS A 69 8.39 -8.59 19.28
C LYS A 69 8.56 -7.15 19.78
N ALA A 70 8.90 -6.22 18.89
CA ALA A 70 9.03 -4.80 19.20
C ALA A 70 7.65 -4.16 19.37
N ARG A 71 7.57 -3.13 20.21
CA ARG A 71 6.36 -2.30 20.36
C ARG A 71 6.14 -1.44 19.14
N THR A 72 4.92 -0.99 18.93
CA THR A 72 4.53 -0.17 17.76
C THR A 72 5.39 1.10 17.62
N SER A 73 5.76 1.73 18.74
CA SER A 73 6.64 2.91 18.77
C SER A 73 8.04 2.66 18.23
N GLU A 74 8.51 1.42 18.27
CA GLU A 74 9.85 1.01 17.84
C GLU A 74 9.85 0.57 16.36
N ILE A 75 8.69 0.19 15.83
CA ILE A 75 8.56 -0.37 14.47
C ILE A 75 8.75 0.67 13.39
N SER A 76 8.37 1.92 13.64
CA SER A 76 8.56 3.04 12.70
C SER A 76 10.02 3.23 12.27
N ASN A 77 10.97 2.73 13.08
CA ASN A 77 12.41 2.80 12.83
C ASN A 77 13.02 1.45 12.36
N LEU A 78 12.23 0.38 12.23
CA LEU A 78 12.75 -0.93 11.81
C LEU A 78 13.13 -0.92 10.34
N SER A 79 14.32 -1.45 10.05
CA SER A 79 14.73 -1.80 8.69
C SER A 79 14.06 -3.12 8.27
N ILE A 80 13.67 -3.23 7.00
CA ILE A 80 13.10 -4.47 6.43
C ILE A 80 13.95 -5.72 6.72
N ASN A 81 15.27 -5.54 6.85
CA ASN A 81 16.23 -6.61 7.13
C ASN A 81 16.06 -7.23 8.53
N GLN A 82 15.34 -6.56 9.44
CA GLN A 82 15.08 -7.03 10.79
C GLN A 82 13.78 -7.86 10.86
N LEU A 83 12.99 -7.90 9.78
CA LEU A 83 11.75 -8.68 9.67
C LEU A 83 12.08 -10.08 9.16
N THR A 84 12.30 -11.02 10.08
CA THR A 84 12.78 -12.37 9.75
C THR A 84 11.71 -13.29 9.18
N THR A 85 10.43 -13.05 9.48
CA THR A 85 9.31 -13.88 9.00
C THR A 85 8.33 -13.03 8.20
N LYS A 86 8.40 -13.09 6.87
CA LYS A 86 7.46 -12.42 5.98
C LYS A 86 6.59 -13.42 5.22
N VAL A 87 5.29 -13.20 5.25
CA VAL A 87 4.31 -13.96 4.48
C VAL A 87 3.73 -13.04 3.42
N LEU A 88 3.82 -13.42 2.16
CA LEU A 88 3.17 -12.71 1.07
C LEU A 88 1.64 -12.76 1.27
N ILE A 89 0.98 -11.62 1.12
CA ILE A 89 -0.49 -11.54 1.06
C ILE A 89 -0.89 -11.59 -0.41
N PRO A 90 -1.47 -12.69 -0.91
CA PRO A 90 -1.91 -12.78 -2.29
C PRO A 90 -3.01 -11.76 -2.55
N LEU A 91 -3.01 -11.15 -3.74
CA LEU A 91 -4.07 -10.20 -4.15
C LEU A 91 -5.47 -10.78 -3.97
N THR A 92 -5.65 -12.05 -4.31
CA THR A 92 -6.92 -12.78 -4.19
C THR A 92 -7.39 -12.97 -2.75
N ALA A 93 -6.54 -12.73 -1.75
CA ALA A 93 -6.93 -12.83 -0.35
C ALA A 93 -7.77 -11.65 0.14
N TYR A 94 -7.69 -10.48 -0.51
CA TYR A 94 -8.39 -9.26 -0.11
C TYR A 94 -9.03 -8.48 -1.27
N SER A 95 -8.66 -8.77 -2.51
CA SER A 95 -9.26 -8.23 -3.73
C SER A 95 -9.85 -9.41 -4.51
N PRO A 96 -11.06 -9.86 -4.14
CA PRO A 96 -11.73 -10.96 -4.83
C PRO A 96 -12.06 -10.57 -6.28
N LEU A 97 -12.28 -11.59 -7.12
CA LEU A 97 -12.77 -11.36 -8.48
C LEU A 97 -14.13 -10.65 -8.45
N PHE A 98 -14.28 -9.67 -9.33
CA PHE A 98 -15.53 -8.94 -9.48
C PHE A 98 -16.67 -9.88 -9.89
N VAL A 99 -17.81 -9.75 -9.22
CA VAL A 99 -19.02 -10.52 -9.54
C VAL A 99 -19.87 -9.68 -10.51
N PRO A 100 -20.20 -10.17 -11.72
CA PRO A 100 -20.91 -9.37 -12.73
C PRO A 100 -22.26 -8.80 -12.32
N THR A 101 -22.90 -9.36 -11.30
CA THR A 101 -24.17 -8.87 -10.76
C THR A 101 -24.01 -7.67 -9.82
N PHE A 102 -22.79 -7.35 -9.40
CA PHE A 102 -22.52 -6.18 -8.57
C PHE A 102 -22.41 -4.92 -9.42
N THR A 103 -22.64 -3.80 -8.76
CA THR A 103 -22.54 -2.46 -9.30
C THR A 103 -21.08 -2.12 -9.48
N ARG A 104 -20.66 -1.91 -10.72
CA ARG A 104 -19.34 -1.37 -11.02
C ARG A 104 -19.28 0.10 -10.63
N ALA A 105 -18.27 0.48 -9.86
CA ALA A 105 -18.05 1.89 -9.52
C ALA A 105 -17.81 2.76 -10.78
N PRO A 106 -18.22 4.04 -10.78
CA PRO A 106 -17.95 4.96 -11.88
C PRO A 106 -16.44 5.19 -12.06
N ASP A 107 -16.03 5.43 -13.30
CA ASP A 107 -14.64 5.75 -13.65
C ASP A 107 -14.64 7.01 -14.55
N PRO A 108 -14.11 8.16 -14.08
CA PRO A 108 -13.46 8.36 -12.79
C PRO A 108 -14.44 8.39 -11.60
N LEU A 109 -13.94 8.12 -10.40
CA LEU A 109 -14.70 8.28 -9.16
C LEU A 109 -15.01 9.76 -8.91
N PRO A 110 -16.21 10.09 -8.38
CA PRO A 110 -16.52 11.42 -7.89
C PRO A 110 -15.55 11.86 -6.78
N LEU A 111 -15.22 13.16 -6.74
CA LEU A 111 -14.26 13.74 -5.80
C LEU A 111 -14.65 13.56 -4.32
N ASP A 112 -15.95 13.43 -4.03
CA ASP A 112 -16.53 13.25 -2.70
C ASP A 112 -16.72 11.78 -2.32
N THR A 113 -15.95 10.87 -2.93
CA THR A 113 -16.03 9.42 -2.67
C THR A 113 -14.99 8.98 -1.66
N TYR A 114 -15.41 8.10 -0.74
CA TYR A 114 -14.50 7.33 0.10
C TYR A 114 -14.37 5.90 -0.41
N VAL A 115 -13.14 5.46 -0.68
CA VAL A 115 -12.84 4.05 -1.01
C VAL A 115 -12.48 3.31 0.26
N LYS A 116 -13.40 2.46 0.73
CA LYS A 116 -13.13 1.59 1.86
C LYS A 116 -12.16 0.48 1.46
N LYS A 117 -11.17 0.23 2.32
CA LYS A 117 -10.16 -0.82 2.14
C LYS A 117 -10.30 -1.83 3.27
N PRO A 118 -10.24 -3.15 3.00
CA PRO A 118 -10.20 -4.14 4.07
C PRO A 118 -8.90 -4.01 4.86
N SER A 119 -8.97 -4.24 6.18
CA SER A 119 -7.75 -4.35 7.00
C SER A 119 -7.05 -5.67 6.73
N LEU A 120 -5.78 -5.57 6.34
CA LEU A 120 -4.97 -6.73 5.99
C LEU A 120 -4.30 -7.39 7.22
N LEU A 121 -4.37 -6.76 8.39
CA LEU A 121 -3.83 -7.31 9.65
C LEU A 121 -4.47 -8.65 10.04
N SER A 122 -5.69 -8.92 9.58
CA SER A 122 -6.37 -10.21 9.80
C SER A 122 -5.81 -11.36 8.96
N TYR A 123 -4.87 -11.10 8.05
CA TYR A 123 -4.13 -12.12 7.29
C TYR A 123 -2.98 -12.73 8.10
N ASP A 124 -3.24 -13.21 9.32
CA ASP A 124 -2.21 -13.81 10.17
C ASP A 124 -2.02 -15.30 9.87
N ARG A 125 -1.22 -15.57 8.82
CA ARG A 125 -0.77 -16.92 8.46
C ARG A 125 0.35 -17.45 9.33
N ILE A 126 1.02 -16.57 10.07
CA ILE A 126 2.18 -16.94 10.89
C ILE A 126 1.70 -17.73 12.11
N HIS A 127 0.57 -17.35 12.70
CA HIS A 127 0.02 -18.00 13.90
C HIS A 127 -1.12 -18.95 13.60
N HIS A 128 -1.97 -18.63 12.63
CA HIS A 128 -3.18 -19.41 12.36
C HIS A 128 -3.03 -20.38 11.17
N GLY A 129 -1.89 -20.39 10.47
CA GLY A 129 -1.65 -21.29 9.34
C GLY A 129 -2.60 -21.06 8.15
N LEU A 130 -2.86 -22.12 7.38
CA LEU A 130 -3.68 -22.10 6.16
C LEU A 130 -5.19 -22.15 6.44
N LEU A 131 -5.73 -21.18 7.20
CA LEU A 131 -7.18 -20.95 7.28
C LEU A 131 -7.77 -20.46 5.94
N LYS A 132 -9.09 -20.57 5.77
CA LYS A 132 -9.81 -19.93 4.65
C LYS A 132 -9.55 -18.41 4.64
N ASN A 133 -9.41 -17.79 3.46
CA ASN A 133 -9.24 -16.34 3.33
C ASN A 133 -10.53 -15.61 3.74
N THR A 134 -10.67 -15.27 5.02
CA THR A 134 -11.86 -14.59 5.54
C THR A 134 -12.01 -13.15 5.02
N ILE A 135 -10.91 -12.49 4.64
CA ILE A 135 -10.95 -11.09 4.19
C ILE A 135 -11.73 -10.94 2.88
N ALA A 136 -11.37 -11.68 1.83
CA ALA A 136 -12.07 -11.65 0.55
C ALA A 136 -13.56 -12.03 0.70
N ASP A 137 -13.87 -13.04 1.51
CA ASP A 137 -15.25 -13.43 1.81
C ASP A 137 -16.02 -12.29 2.49
N ASN A 138 -15.40 -11.60 3.46
CA ASN A 138 -15.98 -10.45 4.14
C ASN A 138 -16.20 -9.26 3.19
N VAL A 139 -15.26 -9.01 2.27
CA VAL A 139 -15.42 -7.96 1.24
C VAL A 139 -16.63 -8.26 0.37
N LEU A 140 -16.78 -9.51 -0.11
CA LEU A 140 -17.94 -9.90 -0.91
C LEU A 140 -19.26 -9.79 -0.13
N ALA A 141 -19.27 -10.22 1.13
CA ALA A 141 -20.44 -10.12 1.99
C ALA A 141 -20.84 -8.66 2.23
N GLU A 142 -19.87 -7.77 2.45
CA GLU A 142 -20.14 -6.33 2.60
C GLU A 142 -20.72 -5.72 1.32
N VAL A 143 -20.17 -6.06 0.16
CA VAL A 143 -20.71 -5.62 -1.14
C VAL A 143 -22.15 -6.09 -1.32
N GLN A 144 -22.48 -7.33 -0.96
CA GLN A 144 -23.85 -7.84 -1.02
C GLN A 144 -24.82 -7.01 -0.16
N VAL A 145 -24.40 -6.62 1.06
CA VAL A 145 -25.20 -5.74 1.92
C VAL A 145 -25.36 -4.36 1.28
N CYS A 146 -24.29 -3.79 0.70
CA CYS A 146 -24.34 -2.51 -0.01
C CYS A 146 -25.28 -2.55 -1.23
N GLU A 147 -25.30 -3.64 -2.01
CA GLU A 147 -26.25 -3.82 -3.12
C GLU A 147 -27.70 -3.82 -2.63
N LEU A 148 -27.98 -4.48 -1.50
CA LEU A 148 -29.31 -4.49 -0.90
C LEU A 148 -29.71 -3.08 -0.44
N LEU A 149 -28.84 -2.39 0.31
CA LEU A 149 -29.11 -1.03 0.81
C LEU A 149 -29.26 0.01 -0.30
N LYS A 150 -28.64 -0.23 -1.47
CA LYS A 150 -28.76 0.64 -2.64
C LYS A 150 -30.19 0.64 -3.22
N GLN A 151 -30.95 -0.44 -3.05
CA GLN A 151 -32.31 -0.56 -3.58
C GLN A 151 -33.30 0.37 -2.87
N ASP A 152 -33.07 0.63 -1.58
CA ASP A 152 -33.87 1.55 -0.75
C ASP A 152 -32.93 2.45 0.06
N SER A 153 -32.43 3.50 -0.58
CA SER A 153 -31.43 4.38 0.01
C SER A 153 -32.02 5.28 1.10
N HIS A 154 -31.48 5.21 2.31
CA HIS A 154 -31.86 6.08 3.43
C HIS A 154 -30.95 7.32 3.51
N PRO A 155 -31.48 8.54 3.79
CA PRO A 155 -30.67 9.77 3.84
C PRO A 155 -29.55 9.78 4.89
N ASN A 156 -29.67 8.95 5.94
CA ASN A 156 -28.65 8.81 7.00
C ASN A 156 -27.65 7.66 6.75
N ILE A 157 -27.70 7.00 5.60
CA ILE A 157 -26.74 5.96 5.21
C ILE A 157 -25.93 6.47 4.01
N ALA A 158 -24.61 6.26 4.03
CA ALA A 158 -23.75 6.65 2.93
C ALA A 158 -24.19 5.96 1.63
N ARG A 159 -24.28 6.73 0.54
CA ARG A 159 -24.66 6.21 -0.76
C ARG A 159 -23.56 5.29 -1.29
N TYR A 160 -23.93 4.04 -1.58
CA TYR A 160 -23.05 3.10 -2.25
C TYR A 160 -22.92 3.44 -3.74
N LEU A 161 -21.67 3.56 -4.22
CA LEU A 161 -21.38 3.90 -5.62
C LEU A 161 -20.95 2.69 -6.46
N GLY A 162 -20.68 1.55 -5.84
CA GLY A 162 -20.14 0.36 -6.49
C GLY A 162 -18.84 -0.12 -5.85
N CYS A 163 -18.31 -1.22 -6.38
CA CYS A 163 -17.00 -1.78 -6.07
C CYS A 163 -16.13 -1.89 -7.32
#